data_AF-A0A920AW70-F1
#
_entry.id   AF-A0A920AW70-F1
#
_cell.length_a   1.000
_cell.length_b   1.000
_cell.length_c   1.000
_cell.angle_alpha   90.00
_cell.angle_beta   90.00
_cell.angle_gamma   90.00
#
_symmetry.space_group_name_H-M   'P 1'
#
loop_
_entity.id
_entity.type
_entity.pdbx_description
1 polymer ?
#
loop_
_entity_poly.entity_id
_entity_poly.type
_entity_poly.pdbx_seq_one_letter_code
_entity_poly.pdbx_strand_id
1 'polypeptide(L)' 'MNHFMEIAKMRAARFLWTKLMEPFKPQNYKSYCLRAHCQTSGWSLSEQEPFNNITRTTIEALSAVFGEHKVFIQIH' A
#
# COMPACT_ATOMS: atom_id res chain seq x y z
N MET A 1 11.19 -4.16 6.34
CA MET A 1 10.65 -2.84 5.91
C MET A 1 11.49 -2.23 4.79
N ASN A 2 10.95 -2.10 3.57
CA ASN A 2 11.64 -1.43 2.46
C ASN A 2 10.70 -0.37 1.84
N HIS A 3 10.95 0.89 2.20
CA HIS A 3 10.09 2.03 1.86
C HIS A 3 9.87 2.21 0.35
N PHE A 4 10.97 2.23 -0.42
CA PHE A 4 10.90 2.46 -1.86
C PHE A 4 10.29 1.28 -2.62
N MET A 5 10.55 0.05 -2.16
CA MET A 5 9.97 -1.14 -2.77
C MET A 5 8.45 -1.17 -2.60
N GLU A 6 7.94 -0.81 -1.42
CA GLU A 6 6.49 -0.75 -1.17
C GLU A 6 5.81 0.32 -2.04
N ILE A 7 6.43 1.51 -2.18
CA ILE A 7 5.92 2.56 -3.08
C ILE A 7 5.90 2.07 -4.53
N ALA A 8 7.00 1.48 -5.00
CA ALA A 8 7.12 0.98 -6.37
C ALA A 8 6.09 -0.13 -6.66
N LYS A 9 5.90 -1.06 -5.73
CA LYS A 9 4.91 -2.14 -5.83
C LYS A 9 3.49 -1.59 -5.99
N MET A 10 3.10 -0.61 -5.18
CA MET A 10 1.74 -0.02 -5.25
C MET A 10 1.51 0.75 -6.55
N ARG A 11 2.53 1.46 -7.06
CA ARG A 11 2.44 2.17 -8.36
C ARG A 11 2.38 1.19 -9.54
N ALA A 12 3.21 0.15 -9.52
CA ALA A 12 3.21 -0.89 -10.54
C ALA A 12 1.88 -1.67 -10.58
N ALA A 13 1.29 -1.96 -9.42
CA ALA A 13 -0.01 -2.63 -9.33
C ALA A 13 -1.13 -1.84 -10.04
N ARG A 14 -1.16 -0.51 -9.89
CA ARG A 14 -2.13 0.34 -10.61
C ARG A 14 -1.94 0.29 -12.13
N PHE A 15 -0.69 0.41 -12.59
CA PHE A 15 -0.36 0.33 -14.01
C PHE A 15 -0.76 -1.01 -14.63
N LEU A 16 -0.42 -2.11 -13.94
CA LEU A 16 -0.79 -3.46 -14.35
C LEU A 16 -2.30 -3.65 -14.36
N TRP A 17 -3.03 -3.11 -13.38
CA TRP A 17 -4.49 -3.17 -13.36
C TRP A 17 -5.12 -2.48 -14.57
N THR A 18 -4.65 -1.29 -14.93
CA THR A 18 -5.12 -0.59 -16.14
C THR A 18 -4.84 -1.42 -17.39
N LYS A 19 -3.66 -2.03 -17.49
CA LYS A 19 -3.28 -2.90 -18.63
C LYS A 19 -4.13 -4.17 -18.72
N LEU A 20 -4.45 -4.79 -17.59
CA LEU A 20 -5.33 -5.97 -17.53
C LEU A 20 -6.79 -5.62 -17.85
N MET A 21 -7.23 -4.39 -17.58
CA MET A 21 -8.58 -3.92 -17.88
C MET A 21 -8.77 -3.44 -19.32
N GLU A 22 -7.69 -3.11 -20.03
CA GLU A 22 -7.70 -2.64 -21.43
C GLU A 22 -8.48 -3.57 -22.40
N PRO A 23 -8.36 -4.92 -22.33
CA PRO A 23 -9.13 -5.83 -23.20
C PRO A 23 -10.64 -5.81 -22.95
N PHE A 24 -11.07 -5.49 -21.73
CA PHE A 24 -12.48 -5.48 -21.34
C PHE A 24 -13.22 -4.22 -21.78
N LYS A 25 -12.50 -3.22 -22.34
CA LYS A 25 -13.03 -1.93 -22.81
C LYS A 25 -14.12 -1.33 -21.88
N PRO A 26 -13.87 -1.21 -20.57
CA PRO A 26 -14.89 -0.69 -19.66
C PRO A 26 -15.26 0.76 -20.04
N GLN A 27 -16.56 1.03 -20.14
CA GLN A 27 -17.10 2.36 -20.48
C GLN A 27 -16.93 3.37 -19.33
N ASN A 28 -16.79 2.89 -18.10
CA ASN A 28 -16.61 3.75 -16.93
C ASN A 28 -15.13 3.88 -16.59
N TYR A 29 -14.63 5.12 -16.56
CA TYR A 29 -13.26 5.44 -16.15
C TYR A 29 -12.89 4.89 -14.75
N LYS A 30 -13.88 4.76 -13.85
CA LYS A 30 -13.67 4.22 -12.49
C LYS A 30 -13.21 2.76 -12.48
N SER A 31 -13.50 1.98 -13.53
CA SER A 31 -13.09 0.57 -13.61
C SER A 31 -11.58 0.39 -13.80
N TYR A 32 -10.90 1.40 -14.36
CA TYR A 32 -9.43 1.41 -14.48
C TYR A 32 -8.72 1.80 -13.17
N CYS A 33 -9.46 2.28 -12.17
CA CYS A 33 -8.90 2.78 -10.93
C CYS A 33 -8.85 1.67 -9.87
N LEU A 34 -7.67 1.07 -9.67
CA LEU A 34 -7.43 0.12 -8.59
C LEU A 34 -7.42 0.85 -7.24
N ARG A 35 -8.42 0.55 -6.40
CA ARG A 35 -8.50 1.04 -5.02
C ARG A 35 -8.23 -0.12 -4.07
N ALA A 36 -6.99 -0.22 -3.58
CA ALA A 36 -6.61 -1.22 -2.61
C ALA A 36 -6.50 -0.62 -1.20
N HIS A 37 -6.81 -1.45 -0.21
CA HIS A 37 -6.59 -1.16 1.20
C HIS A 37 -5.22 -1.70 1.61
N CYS A 38 -4.39 -0.87 2.24
CA CYS A 38 -3.08 -1.29 2.73
C CYS A 38 -3.08 -1.35 4.26
N GLN A 39 -2.77 -2.54 4.79
CA GLN A 39 -2.51 -2.78 6.21
C GLN A 39 -0.99 -2.90 6.42
N THR A 40 -0.50 -2.26 7.47
CA THR A 40 0.89 -2.37 7.93
C THR A 40 1.20 -3.80 8.37
N SER A 41 2.44 -4.26 8.17
CA SER A 41 2.74 -5.68 8.39
C SER A 41 2.89 -5.98 9.89
N GLY A 42 1.99 -6.79 10.44
CA GLY A 42 2.07 -7.21 11.86
C GLY A 42 3.31 -8.05 12.19
N TRP A 43 3.90 -8.69 11.19
CA TRP A 43 5.12 -9.51 11.33
C TRP A 43 6.40 -8.67 11.54
N SER A 44 6.37 -7.37 11.24
CA SER A 44 7.52 -6.47 11.47
C SER A 44 7.54 -5.88 12.89
N LEU A 45 6.53 -6.17 13.71
CA LEU A 45 6.40 -5.68 15.08
C LEU A 45 7.14 -6.63 16.03
N SER A 46 8.19 -6.14 16.69
CA SER A 46 8.88 -6.87 17.75
C SER A 46 8.22 -6.57 19.11
N GLU A 47 8.01 -7.60 19.94
CA GLU A 47 7.52 -7.44 21.32
C GLU A 47 8.60 -6.80 22.22
N GLN A 48 9.87 -7.02 21.88
CA GLN A 48 11.02 -6.35 22.48
C GLN A 48 11.15 -4.93 21.90
N GLU A 49 11.19 -3.93 22.79
CA GLU A 49 11.23 -2.49 22.49
C GLU A 49 10.00 -1.95 21.70
N PRO A 50 8.83 -1.86 22.35
CA PRO A 50 7.57 -1.49 21.69
C PRO A 50 7.56 -0.05 21.12
N PHE A 51 8.39 0.86 21.65
CA PHE A 51 8.49 2.23 21.13
C PHE A 51 9.11 2.30 19.74
N ASN A 52 9.98 1.35 19.37
CA ASN A 52 10.55 1.28 18.02
C ASN A 52 9.49 0.97 16.96
N ASN A 53 8.37 0.36 17.36
CA ASN A 53 7.26 0.08 16.47
C ASN A 53 6.54 1.36 16.02
N ILE A 54 6.57 2.45 16.81
CA ILE A 54 6.00 3.75 16.41
C ILE A 54 6.70 4.27 15.15
N THR A 55 8.04 4.24 15.14
CA THR A 55 8.83 4.69 13.99
C THR A 55 8.63 3.77 12.79
N ARG A 56 8.53 2.46 13.02
CA ARG A 56 8.25 1.47 11.96
C ARG A 56 6.89 1.70 11.31
N THR A 57 5.83 1.79 12.11
CA THR A 57 4.47 2.09 11.62
C THR A 57 4.43 3.43 10.87
N THR A 58 5.17 4.44 11.35
CA THR A 58 5.24 5.76 10.68
C THR A 58 5.84 5.64 9.27
N ILE A 59 6.94 4.90 9.11
CA ILE A 59 7.59 4.72 7.80
C ILE A 59 6.72 3.87 6.86
N GLU A 60 6.05 2.83 7.38
CA GLU A 60 5.11 2.02 6.58
C GLU A 60 3.90 2.84 6.13
N ALA A 61 3.30 3.63 7.03
CA ALA A 61 2.20 4.54 6.71
C ALA A 61 2.63 5.59 5.67
N LEU A 62 3.82 6.17 5.82
CA LEU A 62 4.38 7.13 4.86
C LEU A 62 4.56 6.48 3.47
N SER A 63 5.01 5.21 3.42
CA SER A 63 5.12 4.45 2.18
C SER A 63 3.76 4.29 1.49
N ALA A 64 2.72 4.00 2.26
CA ALA A 64 1.38 3.77 1.74
C ALA A 64 0.69 5.06 1.28
N VAL A 65 0.94 6.19 1.96
CA VAL A 65 0.50 7.54 1.53
C VAL A 65 1.17 7.93 0.21
N PHE A 66 2.50 7.81 0.09
CA PHE A 66 3.20 8.07 -1.18
C PHE A 66 2.85 7.07 -2.28
N GLY A 67 2.35 5.88 -1.90
CA GLY A 67 1.73 4.92 -2.80
C GLY A 67 0.35 5.35 -3.30
N GLU A 68 -0.21 6.48 -2.86
CA GLU A 68 -1.57 6.99 -3.19
C GLU A 68 -2.69 6.00 -2.83
N HIS A 69 -2.51 5.20 -1.78
CA HIS A 69 -3.49 4.20 -1.34
C HIS A 69 -4.13 4.60 -0.01
N LYS A 70 -5.35 4.11 0.24
CA LYS A 70 -6.02 4.35 1.53
C LYS A 70 -5.30 3.51 2.59
N VAL A 71 -4.70 4.21 3.54
CA VAL A 71 -3.95 3.62 4.66
C VAL A 71 -4.89 3.37 5.84
N PHE A 72 -4.80 2.19 6.43
CA PHE A 72 -5.39 1.92 7.74
C PHE A 72 -4.31 1.34 8.65
N ILE A 73 -4.06 2.03 9.75
CA ILE A 73 -3.06 1.65 10.72
C ILE A 73 -3.79 0.87 11.80
N GLN A 74 -3.61 -0.45 11.83
CA GLN A 74 -4.11 -1.31 12.90
C GLN A 74 -2.93 -1.65 13.82
N ILE A 75 -2.91 -1.01 14.99
CA ILE A 75 -1.99 -1.35 16.08
C ILE A 75 -2.71 -2.42 16.91
N HIS A 76 -2.20 -3.66 16.91
CA HIS A 76 -2.65 -4.71 17.82
C HIS A 76 -1.83 -4.68 19.09
#